data_AF-A0AAD3VYW9-F1
#
_entry.id   AF-A0AAD3VYW9-F1
#
_cell.length_a   1.000
_cell.length_b   1.000
_cell.length_c   1.000
_cell.angle_alpha   90.00
_cell.angle_beta   90.00
_cell.angle_gamma   90.00
#
_symmetry.space_group_name_H-M   'P 1'
#
loop_
_entity.id
_entity.type
_entity.pdbx_description
1 polymer ?
#
loop_
_entity_poly.entity_id
_entity_poly.type
_entity_poly.pdbx_seq_one_letter_code
_entity_poly.pdbx_strand_id
1 'polypeptide(L)'
;AYSTEETEPWAPYLALASPVESDTRQRESQSNGPGQDEGAGASQNTPESIVALLGSAVFRKNGPRIKMVGTLDTKETMAVNMLRGDFSKGFMDIAMPRESGKTATLVFHHYSISNKTETDGNHVTVTFTVRATASMEETTAREFELSPGHHEEIVQTAEQELEALLSRVFFKLRAMDSDVADLGMTVHKHFKTWPEWKQFDWPSKFKDTTAGYDIQVFVFTSGFTDNPPTPK
;
A
#
# COMPACT_ATOMS: atom_id res chain seq x y z
N ALA A 1 -3.87 -1.34 35.97
CA ALA A 1 -3.31 -0.86 34.70
C ALA A 1 -3.36 -2.04 33.74
N TYR A 2 -4.30 -2.03 32.80
CA TYR A 2 -4.49 -3.14 31.86
C TYR A 2 -3.45 -2.98 30.75
N SER A 3 -2.59 -3.99 30.59
CA SER A 3 -1.78 -4.16 29.38
C SER A 3 -2.76 -4.27 28.23
N THR A 4 -2.83 -3.22 27.41
CA THR A 4 -3.29 -3.31 26.04
C THR A 4 -2.44 -4.38 25.37
N GLU A 5 -3.05 -5.37 24.73
CA GLU A 5 -2.30 -6.27 23.85
C GLU A 5 -1.61 -5.40 22.81
N GLU A 6 -0.28 -5.41 22.82
CA GLU A 6 0.54 -4.73 21.85
C GLU A 6 0.21 -5.30 20.47
N THR A 7 -0.24 -4.42 19.58
CA THR A 7 -0.37 -4.69 18.15
C THR A 7 0.88 -5.39 17.63
N GLU A 8 0.75 -6.36 16.72
CA GLU A 8 1.92 -7.03 16.17
C GLU A 8 2.82 -5.97 15.48
N PRO A 9 4.10 -5.85 15.89
CA PRO A 9 4.95 -4.78 15.41
C PRO A 9 5.33 -5.01 13.94
N TRP A 10 5.33 -3.95 13.14
CA TRP A 10 5.99 -3.93 11.84
C TRP A 10 7.10 -2.89 11.85
N ALA A 11 8.16 -3.13 11.09
CA ALA A 11 9.30 -2.21 10.98
C ALA A 11 9.63 -1.92 9.51
N PRO A 12 10.12 -0.73 9.18
CA PRO A 12 10.63 -0.44 7.84
C PRO A 12 11.67 -1.47 7.40
N TYR A 13 11.52 -2.02 6.20
CA TYR A 13 12.50 -2.94 5.61
C TYR A 13 13.41 -2.15 4.67
N LEU A 14 14.65 -1.96 5.10
CA LEU A 14 15.67 -1.21 4.40
C LEU A 14 16.64 -2.16 3.69
N ALA A 15 17.05 -1.81 2.47
CA ALA A 15 18.17 -2.47 1.80
C ALA A 15 19.15 -1.43 1.24
N LEU A 16 20.39 -1.85 1.07
CA LEU A 16 21.39 -1.09 0.33
C LEU A 16 21.08 -1.24 -1.16
N ALA A 17 20.63 -0.17 -1.81
CA ALA A 17 20.52 -0.08 -3.25
C ALA A 17 21.87 0.38 -3.83
N SER A 18 22.27 -0.27 -4.92
CA SER A 18 23.39 0.23 -5.73
C SER A 18 22.92 1.50 -6.47
N PRO A 19 23.76 2.54 -6.59
CA PRO A 19 23.40 3.70 -7.37
C PRO A 19 23.07 3.30 -8.81
N VAL A 20 21.98 3.84 -9.34
CA VAL A 20 21.61 3.71 -10.75
C VAL A 20 22.72 4.36 -11.56
N GLU A 21 23.42 3.59 -12.40
CA GLU A 21 24.41 4.12 -13.34
C GLU A 21 23.71 5.14 -14.24
N SER A 22 24.07 6.42 -14.10
CA SER A 22 23.62 7.45 -15.02
C SER A 22 24.27 7.19 -16.38
N ASP A 23 23.45 6.80 -17.36
CA ASP A 23 23.83 6.55 -18.75
C ASP A 23 24.37 7.85 -19.37
N THR A 24 25.65 8.15 -19.13
CA THR A 24 26.38 9.27 -19.72
C THR A 24 26.85 8.86 -21.11
N ARG A 25 25.89 8.68 -22.02
CA ARG A 25 26.20 8.58 -23.44
C ARG A 25 26.48 9.98 -24.01
N GLN A 26 27.77 10.20 -24.22
CA GLN A 26 28.37 10.99 -25.30
C GLN A 26 28.01 12.49 -25.37
N ARG A 27 28.83 13.30 -24.69
CA ARG A 27 29.27 14.61 -25.20
C ARG A 27 30.79 14.61 -25.33
N GLU A 28 31.30 13.90 -26.33
CA GLU A 28 32.56 14.28 -27.00
C GLU A 28 32.22 15.44 -27.94
N SER A 29 33.02 16.47 -28.20
CA SER A 29 34.37 16.84 -27.79
C SER A 29 34.63 18.19 -28.48
N GLN A 30 35.11 19.23 -27.78
CA GLN A 30 36.01 20.21 -28.40
C GLN A 30 36.97 20.76 -27.34
N SER A 31 38.22 20.35 -27.49
CA SER A 31 39.41 20.74 -26.74
C SER A 31 39.96 22.09 -27.20
N ASN A 32 40.52 22.89 -26.28
CA ASN A 32 41.80 23.58 -26.52
C ASN A 32 42.37 24.23 -25.24
N GLY A 33 43.65 23.96 -24.95
CA GLY A 33 44.52 24.79 -24.12
C GLY A 33 45.19 24.08 -22.93
N PRO A 34 46.54 23.94 -22.88
CA PRO A 34 47.24 23.26 -21.79
C PRO A 34 47.58 24.22 -20.65
N GLY A 35 47.43 23.75 -19.40
CA GLY A 35 47.78 24.54 -18.22
C GLY A 35 47.81 23.70 -16.94
N GLN A 36 49.00 23.21 -16.64
CA GLN A 36 49.59 22.95 -15.31
C GLN A 36 48.93 21.92 -14.36
N ASP A 37 49.72 20.88 -14.08
CA ASP A 37 49.64 19.98 -12.93
C ASP A 37 49.58 20.76 -11.60
N GLU A 38 48.52 20.55 -10.84
CA GLU A 38 48.56 20.58 -9.38
C GLU A 38 47.80 19.36 -8.85
N GLY A 39 48.52 18.48 -8.17
CA GLY A 39 47.95 17.30 -7.54
C GLY A 39 47.15 17.66 -6.29
N ALA A 40 45.95 17.11 -6.16
CA ALA A 40 45.28 16.92 -4.88
C ALA A 40 44.21 15.82 -5.00
N GLY A 41 44.40 14.74 -4.24
CA GLY A 41 43.34 13.83 -3.82
C GLY A 41 42.68 13.01 -4.93
N ALA A 42 43.18 11.79 -5.14
CA ALA A 42 42.32 10.72 -5.63
C ALA A 42 41.21 10.49 -4.59
N SER A 43 40.11 11.24 -4.72
CA SER A 43 38.83 10.88 -4.10
C SER A 43 38.47 9.54 -4.70
N GLN A 44 38.70 8.47 -3.93
CA GLN A 44 38.10 7.18 -4.23
C GLN A 44 36.60 7.41 -4.20
N ASN A 45 36.00 7.60 -5.38
CA ASN A 45 34.56 7.55 -5.55
C ASN A 45 34.12 6.10 -5.30
N THR A 46 34.09 5.70 -4.03
CA THR A 46 33.24 4.59 -3.62
C THR A 46 31.81 5.00 -3.96
N PRO A 47 31.09 4.24 -4.81
CA PRO A 47 29.69 4.54 -5.08
C PRO A 47 28.96 4.60 -3.74
N GLU A 48 28.42 5.78 -3.42
CA GLU A 48 27.62 5.98 -2.22
C GLU A 48 26.45 4.99 -2.28
N SER A 49 26.44 4.02 -1.36
CA SER A 49 25.34 3.06 -1.26
C SER A 49 24.09 3.82 -0.84
N ILE A 50 23.08 3.84 -1.70
CA ILE A 50 21.81 4.50 -1.41
C ILE A 50 21.00 3.55 -0.52
N VAL A 51 20.62 3.98 0.67
CA VAL A 51 19.68 3.21 1.50
C VAL A 51 18.28 3.41 0.91
N ALA A 52 17.66 2.32 0.44
CA ALA A 52 16.30 2.32 -0.12
C ALA A 52 15.31 1.67 0.85
N LEU A 53 14.14 2.30 1.01
CA LEU A 53 12.99 1.70 1.68
C LEU A 53 12.30 0.73 0.72
N LEU A 54 12.37 -0.56 1.00
CA LEU A 54 11.79 -1.61 0.15
C LEU A 54 10.38 -2.03 0.58
N GLY A 55 9.93 -1.62 1.76
CA GLY A 55 8.63 -1.96 2.32
C GLY A 55 8.71 -2.20 3.83
N SER A 56 8.14 -3.31 4.31
CA SER A 56 8.08 -3.61 5.75
C SER A 56 8.39 -5.07 6.08
N ALA A 57 9.06 -5.29 7.20
CA ALA A 57 9.21 -6.60 7.80
C ALA A 57 7.96 -6.92 8.64
N VAL A 58 7.41 -8.12 8.47
CA VAL A 58 6.24 -8.60 9.20
C VAL A 58 6.71 -9.50 10.34
N PHE A 59 6.24 -9.20 11.55
CA PHE A 59 6.58 -9.98 12.74
C PHE A 59 5.34 -10.60 13.36
N ARG A 60 5.54 -11.78 13.92
CA ARG A 60 4.52 -12.51 14.65
C ARG A 60 5.00 -12.85 16.06
N LYS A 61 4.10 -12.75 17.03
CA LYS A 61 4.36 -13.24 18.39
C LYS A 61 4.21 -14.75 18.46
N ASN A 62 5.21 -15.43 19.04
CA ASN A 62 5.20 -16.85 19.30
C ASN A 62 5.60 -17.08 20.77
N GLY A 63 4.60 -17.08 21.65
CA GLY A 63 4.79 -17.09 23.09
C GLY A 63 5.53 -15.83 23.57
N PRO A 64 6.67 -15.95 24.28
CA PRO A 64 7.46 -14.81 24.73
C PRO A 64 8.41 -14.24 23.67
N ARG A 65 8.46 -14.81 22.46
CA ARG A 65 9.38 -14.39 21.39
C ARG A 65 8.63 -13.73 20.25
N ILE A 66 9.28 -12.78 19.60
CA ILE A 66 8.82 -12.18 18.34
C ILE A 66 9.72 -12.73 17.23
N LYS A 67 9.12 -13.12 16.09
CA LYS A 67 9.86 -13.64 14.93
C LYS A 67 9.41 -12.89 13.68
N MET A 68 10.36 -12.56 12.81
CA MET A 68 10.06 -12.11 11.46
C MET A 68 9.50 -13.30 10.66
N VAL A 69 8.32 -13.14 10.07
CA VAL A 69 7.61 -14.19 9.32
C VAL A 69 7.50 -13.89 7.83
N GLY A 70 7.86 -12.68 7.41
CA GLY A 70 7.91 -12.30 6.00
C GLY A 70 8.21 -10.84 5.78
N THR A 71 8.03 -10.41 4.54
CA THR A 71 8.15 -9.01 4.11
C THR A 71 6.94 -8.60 3.26
N LEU A 72 6.67 -7.31 3.30
CA LEU A 72 5.77 -6.60 2.42
C LEU A 72 6.61 -5.66 1.56
N ASP A 73 6.33 -5.59 0.26
CA ASP A 73 6.87 -4.52 -0.59
C ASP A 73 6.18 -3.18 -0.29
N THR A 74 6.58 -2.11 -0.99
CA THR A 74 6.03 -0.77 -0.76
C THR A 74 4.52 -0.66 -1.04
N LYS A 75 4.01 -1.33 -2.08
CA LYS A 75 2.58 -1.34 -2.44
C LYS A 75 1.78 -2.17 -1.43
N GLU A 76 2.34 -3.28 -0.97
CA GLU A 76 1.74 -4.12 0.06
C GLU A 76 1.74 -3.43 1.43
N THR A 77 2.81 -2.74 1.81
CA THR A 77 2.87 -1.90 3.02
C THR A 77 1.79 -0.82 2.98
N MET A 78 1.63 -0.14 1.83
CA MET A 78 0.56 0.84 1.63
C MET A 78 -0.82 0.21 1.86
N ALA A 79 -1.07 -0.96 1.27
CA ALA A 79 -2.33 -1.68 1.41
C ALA A 79 -2.59 -2.14 2.85
N VAL A 80 -1.58 -2.56 3.62
CA VAL A 80 -1.75 -2.86 5.05
C VAL A 80 -2.14 -1.62 5.83
N ASN A 81 -1.51 -0.47 5.57
CA ASN A 81 -1.91 0.80 6.20
C ASN A 81 -3.34 1.20 5.81
N MET A 82 -3.75 0.93 4.57
CA MET A 82 -5.13 1.12 4.11
C MET A 82 -6.11 0.21 4.86
N LEU A 83 -5.81 -1.08 5.06
CA LEU A 83 -6.66 -2.02 5.80
C LEU A 83 -6.78 -1.66 7.29
N ARG A 84 -5.69 -1.18 7.89
CA ARG A 84 -5.60 -0.76 9.29
C ARG A 84 -6.30 0.57 9.57
N GLY A 85 -6.53 1.38 8.52
CA GLY A 85 -7.07 2.74 8.65
C GLY A 85 -6.04 3.82 8.97
N ASP A 86 -4.76 3.50 8.85
CA ASP A 86 -3.63 4.41 9.08
C ASP A 86 -3.08 5.03 7.78
N PHE A 87 -3.72 4.77 6.65
CA PHE A 87 -3.33 5.34 5.36
C PHE A 87 -3.64 6.84 5.29
N SER A 88 -2.62 7.64 4.95
CA SER A 88 -2.75 9.09 4.83
C SER A 88 -2.64 9.57 3.38
N LYS A 89 -1.62 9.10 2.65
CA LYS A 89 -1.32 9.50 1.27
C LYS A 89 -0.64 8.36 0.53
N GLY A 90 -0.84 8.33 -0.78
CA GLY A 90 -0.21 7.36 -1.67
C GLY A 90 -0.79 7.46 -3.06
N PHE A 91 -0.32 6.59 -3.94
CA PHE A 91 -0.79 6.49 -5.30
C PHE A 91 -0.92 5.02 -5.71
N MET A 92 -1.73 4.78 -6.73
CA MET A 92 -1.92 3.46 -7.31
C MET A 92 -1.98 3.58 -8.83
N ASP A 93 -1.29 2.69 -9.50
CA ASP A 93 -1.37 2.56 -10.95
C ASP A 93 -2.61 1.73 -11.29
N ILE A 94 -3.39 2.18 -12.27
CA ILE A 94 -4.52 1.44 -12.85
C ILE A 94 -4.26 1.17 -14.32
N ALA A 95 -4.79 0.05 -14.83
CA ALA A 95 -4.83 -0.18 -16.27
C ALA A 95 -5.81 0.81 -16.95
N MET A 96 -5.49 1.23 -18.17
CA MET A 96 -6.42 2.01 -18.98
C MET A 96 -7.42 1.06 -19.67
N PRO A 97 -8.75 1.22 -19.47
CA PRO A 97 -9.74 0.24 -19.90
C PRO A 97 -9.81 0.04 -21.42
N ARG A 98 -9.46 1.07 -22.20
CA ARG A 98 -9.53 1.06 -23.68
C ARG A 98 -8.18 0.96 -24.38
N GLU A 99 -7.08 0.97 -23.64
CA GLU A 99 -5.73 0.93 -24.19
C GLU A 99 -4.89 -0.13 -23.48
N SER A 100 -4.82 -1.31 -24.08
CA SER A 100 -4.06 -2.43 -23.53
C SER A 100 -2.59 -2.07 -23.31
N GLY A 101 -2.06 -2.44 -22.14
CA GLY A 101 -0.67 -2.16 -21.75
C GLY A 101 -0.40 -0.70 -21.39
N LYS A 102 -1.43 0.15 -21.35
CA LYS A 102 -1.33 1.51 -20.81
C LYS A 102 -1.85 1.56 -19.39
N THR A 103 -1.24 2.46 -18.63
CA THR A 103 -1.60 2.73 -17.24
C THR A 103 -1.79 4.22 -16.99
N ALA A 104 -2.55 4.53 -15.94
CA ALA A 104 -2.60 5.84 -15.33
C ALA A 104 -2.31 5.75 -13.83
N THR A 105 -1.75 6.81 -13.27
CA THR A 105 -1.45 6.94 -11.85
C THR A 105 -2.57 7.72 -11.16
N LEU A 106 -3.21 7.08 -10.19
CA LEU A 106 -4.19 7.70 -9.30
C LEU A 106 -3.51 8.13 -8.01
N VAL A 107 -3.59 9.41 -7.67
CA VAL A 107 -3.08 9.98 -6.42
C VAL A 107 -4.25 10.18 -5.45
N PHE A 108 -4.21 9.52 -4.30
CA PHE A 108 -5.28 9.60 -3.31
C PHE A 108 -5.22 10.91 -2.51
N HIS A 109 -6.33 11.64 -2.48
CA HIS A 109 -6.52 12.87 -1.69
C HIS A 109 -7.29 12.62 -0.40
N HIS A 110 -8.28 11.73 -0.47
CA HIS A 110 -9.06 11.30 0.68
C HIS A 110 -9.22 9.79 0.63
N TYR A 111 -9.12 9.16 1.79
CA TYR A 111 -9.33 7.73 1.96
C TYR A 111 -9.94 7.51 3.34
N SER A 112 -10.97 6.69 3.39
CA SER A 112 -11.54 6.21 4.63
C SER A 112 -11.87 4.74 4.48
N ILE A 113 -11.68 4.01 5.59
CA ILE A 113 -12.07 2.63 5.71
C ILE A 113 -12.82 2.45 7.02
N SER A 114 -13.84 1.60 6.98
CA SER A 114 -14.40 1.01 8.19
C SER A 114 -14.47 -0.49 7.99
N ASN A 115 -14.38 -1.24 9.09
CA ASN A 115 -14.55 -2.68 9.06
C ASN A 115 -15.67 -3.10 10.00
N LYS A 116 -16.46 -4.06 9.56
CA LYS A 116 -17.45 -4.76 10.37
C LYS A 116 -17.03 -6.22 10.43
N THR A 117 -16.95 -6.76 11.63
CA THR A 117 -16.62 -8.18 11.86
C THR A 117 -17.87 -8.92 12.30
N GLU A 118 -18.00 -10.16 11.86
CA GLU A 118 -19.03 -11.10 12.29
C GLU A 118 -18.36 -12.42 12.67
N THR A 119 -18.85 -13.06 13.74
CA THR A 119 -18.31 -14.33 14.24
C THR A 119 -19.40 -15.40 14.20
N ASP A 120 -19.18 -16.47 13.44
CA ASP A 120 -20.02 -17.67 13.45
C ASP A 120 -19.20 -18.85 13.99
N GLY A 121 -19.36 -19.12 15.29
CA GLY A 121 -18.55 -20.10 16.01
C GLY A 121 -17.06 -19.77 15.92
N ASN A 122 -16.33 -20.52 15.10
CA ASN A 122 -14.89 -20.36 14.88
C ASN A 122 -14.53 -19.57 13.61
N HIS A 123 -15.51 -19.24 12.77
CA HIS A 123 -15.27 -18.50 11.53
C HIS A 123 -15.49 -17.01 11.75
N VAL A 124 -14.57 -16.19 11.25
CA VAL A 124 -14.68 -14.73 11.29
C VAL A 124 -14.77 -14.21 9.87
N THR A 125 -15.79 -13.38 9.63
CA THR A 125 -15.95 -12.63 8.39
C THR A 125 -15.72 -11.16 8.67
N VAL A 126 -14.96 -10.49 7.81
CA VAL A 126 -14.74 -9.05 7.86
C VAL A 126 -15.23 -8.42 6.58
N THR A 127 -16.07 -7.41 6.69
CA THR A 127 -16.47 -6.56 5.56
C THR A 127 -15.78 -5.22 5.70
N PHE A 128 -14.94 -4.89 4.73
CA PHE A 128 -14.28 -3.59 4.61
C PHE A 128 -15.12 -2.67 3.72
N THR A 129 -15.53 -1.52 4.24
CA THR A 129 -16.16 -0.46 3.45
C THR A 129 -15.13 0.63 3.21
N VAL A 130 -14.75 0.84 1.96
CA VAL A 130 -13.72 1.77 1.52
C VAL A 130 -14.34 2.90 0.72
N ARG A 131 -14.02 4.15 1.07
CA ARG A 131 -14.38 5.34 0.30
C ARG A 131 -13.13 6.14 0.02
N ALA A 132 -12.84 6.39 -1.26
CA ALA A 132 -11.64 7.08 -1.67
C ALA A 132 -11.94 8.16 -2.73
N THR A 133 -11.11 9.20 -2.72
CA THR A 133 -11.09 10.25 -3.73
C THR A 133 -9.67 10.36 -4.27
N ALA A 134 -9.51 10.33 -5.59
CA ALA A 134 -8.20 10.37 -6.24
C ALA A 134 -8.17 11.28 -7.47
N SER A 135 -7.02 11.93 -7.71
CA SER A 135 -6.75 12.56 -9.00
C SER A 135 -6.05 11.58 -9.93
N MET A 136 -6.36 11.64 -11.23
CA MET A 136 -5.51 11.03 -12.24
C MET A 136 -4.46 12.04 -12.70
N GLU A 137 -3.18 11.72 -12.54
CA GLU A 137 -2.08 12.68 -12.79
C GLU A 137 -1.19 12.27 -13.96
N GLU A 138 -0.61 11.08 -13.93
CA GLU A 138 0.23 10.56 -15.01
C GLU A 138 -0.54 9.53 -15.83
N THR A 139 -0.38 9.56 -17.15
CA THR A 139 -0.91 8.51 -18.04
C THR A 139 0.06 8.21 -19.17
N THR A 140 0.12 6.94 -19.54
CA THR A 140 0.91 6.47 -20.69
C THR A 140 0.07 6.34 -21.97
N ALA A 141 -1.24 6.58 -21.87
CA ALA A 141 -2.17 6.72 -22.98
C ALA A 141 -1.85 7.97 -23.80
N ARG A 142 -1.93 7.86 -25.14
CA ARG A 142 -1.61 8.98 -26.05
C ARG A 142 -2.83 9.82 -26.41
N GLU A 143 -4.00 9.18 -26.52
CA GLU A 143 -5.25 9.84 -26.89
C GLU A 143 -6.30 9.49 -25.85
N PHE A 144 -6.61 10.47 -25.00
CA PHE A 144 -7.54 10.27 -23.91
C PHE A 144 -8.86 10.96 -24.22
N GLU A 145 -9.88 10.17 -24.61
CA GLU A 145 -11.23 10.69 -24.82
C GLU A 145 -11.97 10.83 -23.48
N LEU A 146 -12.19 12.07 -23.04
CA LEU A 146 -12.87 12.43 -21.79
C LEU A 146 -14.41 12.36 -21.92
N SER A 147 -14.95 11.21 -22.32
CA SER A 147 -16.41 10.98 -22.33
C SER A 147 -16.90 10.47 -20.96
N PRO A 148 -18.16 10.75 -20.56
CA PRO A 148 -18.72 10.23 -19.30
C PRO A 148 -18.64 8.71 -19.17
N GLY A 149 -18.87 7.97 -20.25
CA GLY A 149 -18.77 6.51 -20.24
C GLY A 149 -17.33 6.00 -20.04
N HIS A 150 -16.35 6.65 -20.67
CA HIS A 150 -14.94 6.28 -20.45
C HIS A 150 -14.48 6.62 -19.02
N HIS A 151 -14.99 7.72 -18.45
CA HIS A 151 -14.73 8.06 -17.06
C HIS A 151 -15.26 6.98 -16.08
N GLU A 152 -16.48 6.48 -16.30
CA GLU A 152 -17.07 5.41 -15.49
C GLU A 152 -16.25 4.12 -15.57
N GLU A 153 -15.75 3.75 -16.75
CA GLU A 153 -14.85 2.58 -16.91
C GLU A 153 -13.54 2.74 -16.12
N ILE A 154 -12.99 3.95 -16.04
CA ILE A 154 -11.79 4.24 -15.24
C ILE A 154 -12.08 4.08 -13.75
N VAL A 155 -13.22 4.59 -13.28
CA VAL A 155 -13.64 4.44 -11.89
C VAL A 155 -13.81 2.96 -11.54
N GLN A 156 -14.51 2.19 -12.37
CA GLN A 156 -14.68 0.75 -12.17
C GLN A 156 -13.33 0.01 -12.16
N THR A 157 -12.41 0.38 -13.05
CA THR A 157 -11.06 -0.21 -13.06
C THR A 157 -10.29 0.12 -11.78
N ALA A 158 -10.40 1.37 -11.29
CA ALA A 158 -9.78 1.78 -10.03
C ALA A 158 -10.32 1.02 -8.82
N GLU A 159 -11.65 0.81 -8.76
CA GLU A 159 -12.29 0.02 -7.71
C GLU A 159 -11.82 -1.44 -7.73
N GLN A 160 -11.78 -2.06 -8.91
CA GLN A 160 -11.33 -3.45 -9.10
C GLN A 160 -9.86 -3.64 -8.75
N GLU A 161 -8.97 -2.74 -9.19
CA GLU A 161 -7.54 -2.81 -8.90
C GLU A 161 -7.26 -2.60 -7.39
N LEU A 162 -8.00 -1.68 -6.75
CA LEU A 162 -7.91 -1.49 -5.30
C LEU A 162 -8.40 -2.73 -4.54
N GLU A 163 -9.55 -3.29 -4.94
CA GLU A 163 -10.06 -4.53 -4.35
C GLU A 163 -9.06 -5.68 -4.50
N ALA A 164 -8.48 -5.86 -5.68
CA ALA A 164 -7.49 -6.89 -5.95
C ALA A 164 -6.23 -6.70 -5.10
N LEU A 165 -5.74 -5.47 -4.94
CA LEU A 165 -4.61 -5.15 -4.09
C LEU A 165 -4.89 -5.50 -2.62
N LEU A 166 -6.01 -5.02 -2.07
CA LEU A 166 -6.39 -5.25 -0.67
C LEU A 166 -6.62 -6.75 -0.40
N SER A 167 -7.30 -7.44 -1.32
CA SER A 167 -7.56 -8.89 -1.24
C SER A 167 -6.28 -9.71 -1.24
N ARG A 168 -5.36 -9.42 -2.16
CA ARG A 168 -4.07 -10.10 -2.27
C ARG A 168 -3.24 -9.92 -1.00
N VAL A 169 -3.20 -8.70 -0.47
CA VAL A 169 -2.44 -8.37 0.74
C VAL A 169 -3.07 -9.06 1.96
N PHE A 170 -4.39 -9.03 2.08
CA PHE A 170 -5.09 -9.72 3.17
C PHE A 170 -4.84 -11.23 3.14
N PHE A 171 -4.87 -11.85 1.95
CA PHE A 171 -4.51 -13.25 1.77
C PHE A 171 -3.06 -13.52 2.19
N LYS A 172 -2.12 -12.65 1.82
CA LYS A 172 -0.71 -12.76 2.22
C LYS A 172 -0.53 -12.67 3.73
N LEU A 173 -1.21 -11.73 4.41
CA LEU A 173 -1.19 -11.61 5.87
C LEU A 173 -1.69 -12.90 6.54
N ARG A 174 -2.81 -13.45 6.06
CA ARG A 174 -3.35 -14.73 6.54
C ARG A 174 -2.37 -15.89 6.35
N ALA A 175 -1.68 -15.95 5.21
CA ALA A 175 -0.66 -16.97 4.95
C ALA A 175 0.55 -16.86 5.89
N MET A 176 0.90 -15.64 6.32
CA MET A 176 1.91 -15.38 7.35
C MET A 176 1.37 -15.56 8.78
N ASP A 177 0.06 -15.74 8.92
CA ASP A 177 -0.67 -15.89 10.18
C ASP A 177 -0.33 -14.75 11.16
N SER A 178 -0.36 -13.52 10.63
CA SER A 178 0.01 -12.29 11.32
C SER A 178 -1.04 -11.21 11.09
N ASP A 179 -1.61 -10.71 12.19
CA ASP A 179 -2.69 -9.71 12.19
C ASP A 179 -2.11 -8.29 12.25
N VAL A 180 -1.29 -7.95 11.25
CA VAL A 180 -0.68 -6.61 11.14
C VAL A 180 -1.73 -5.52 10.86
N ALA A 181 -2.87 -5.92 10.28
CA ALA A 181 -4.01 -5.05 10.03
C ALA A 181 -4.84 -4.73 11.30
N ASP A 182 -4.48 -5.34 12.45
CA ASP A 182 -5.06 -5.08 13.77
C ASP A 182 -6.58 -5.36 13.85
N LEU A 183 -7.04 -6.40 13.15
CA LEU A 183 -8.45 -6.81 13.17
C LEU A 183 -8.88 -7.38 14.52
N GLY A 184 -7.94 -7.91 15.30
CA GLY A 184 -8.17 -8.36 16.67
C GLY A 184 -8.85 -7.27 17.52
N MET A 185 -8.51 -5.99 17.30
CA MET A 185 -9.14 -4.87 17.98
C MET A 185 -10.62 -4.71 17.64
N THR A 186 -11.05 -5.06 16.43
CA THR A 186 -12.49 -5.08 16.08
C THR A 186 -13.15 -6.36 16.55
N VAL A 187 -12.50 -7.52 16.40
CA VAL A 187 -13.05 -8.81 16.78
C VAL A 187 -13.26 -8.93 18.30
N HIS A 188 -12.37 -8.36 19.13
CA HIS A 188 -12.50 -8.44 20.59
C HIS A 188 -13.82 -7.83 21.09
N LYS A 189 -14.41 -6.88 20.34
CA LYS A 189 -15.65 -6.18 20.71
C LYS A 189 -16.88 -7.10 20.75
N HIS A 190 -16.80 -8.30 20.16
CA HIS A 190 -17.86 -9.32 20.24
C HIS A 190 -17.91 -10.03 21.59
N PHE A 191 -16.86 -9.95 22.39
CA PHE A 191 -16.75 -10.67 23.66
C PHE A 191 -16.98 -9.71 24.83
N LYS A 192 -17.81 -10.13 25.79
CA LYS A 192 -18.17 -9.28 26.94
C LYS A 192 -17.07 -9.26 27.98
N THR A 193 -16.31 -10.34 28.06
CA THR A 193 -15.31 -10.52 29.11
C THR A 193 -13.97 -10.96 28.56
N TRP A 194 -12.92 -10.60 29.28
CA TRP A 194 -11.55 -10.99 28.96
C TRP A 194 -11.32 -12.51 28.90
N PRO A 195 -11.89 -13.34 29.81
CA PRO A 195 -11.81 -14.79 29.68
C PRO A 195 -12.42 -15.34 28.38
N GLU A 196 -13.57 -14.82 27.95
CA GLU A 196 -14.21 -15.22 26.69
C GLU A 196 -13.31 -14.91 25.48
N TRP A 197 -12.72 -13.70 25.45
CA TRP A 197 -11.75 -13.31 24.41
C TRP A 197 -10.53 -14.25 24.36
N LYS A 198 -9.95 -14.56 25.53
CA LYS A 198 -8.81 -15.49 25.59
C LYS A 198 -9.18 -16.89 25.12
N GLN A 199 -10.38 -17.36 25.45
CA GLN A 199 -10.85 -18.68 25.04
C GLN A 199 -11.10 -18.76 23.53
N PHE A 200 -11.50 -17.66 22.91
CA PHE A 200 -11.69 -17.57 21.46
C PHE A 200 -10.38 -17.76 20.67
N ASP A 201 -9.25 -17.33 21.25
CA ASP A 201 -7.90 -17.51 20.69
C ASP A 201 -7.78 -16.95 19.27
N TRP A 202 -8.05 -15.65 19.11
CA TRP A 202 -7.99 -14.95 17.82
C TRP A 202 -6.75 -15.25 16.98
N PRO A 203 -5.52 -15.29 17.54
CA PRO A 203 -4.32 -15.62 16.77
C PRO A 203 -4.38 -16.98 16.06
N SER A 204 -5.13 -17.97 16.56
CA SER A 204 -5.28 -19.26 15.86
C SER A 204 -6.40 -19.26 14.82
N LYS A 205 -7.29 -18.26 14.86
CA LYS A 205 -8.43 -18.10 13.94
C LYS A 205 -8.12 -17.18 12.76
N PHE A 206 -7.17 -16.25 12.91
CA PHE A 206 -6.89 -15.23 11.90
C PHE A 206 -6.66 -15.82 10.50
N LYS A 207 -5.85 -16.88 10.39
CA LYS A 207 -5.57 -17.60 9.12
C LYS A 207 -6.83 -18.08 8.36
N ASP A 208 -7.94 -18.31 9.05
CA ASP A 208 -9.19 -18.84 8.50
C ASP A 208 -10.26 -17.74 8.27
N THR A 209 -9.89 -16.46 8.47
CA THR A 209 -10.79 -15.30 8.35
C THR A 209 -11.10 -14.98 6.88
N THR A 210 -12.36 -14.70 6.57
CA THR A 210 -12.76 -14.26 5.22
C THR A 210 -12.90 -12.74 5.18
N ALA A 211 -12.48 -12.11 4.08
CA ALA A 211 -12.67 -10.68 3.84
C ALA A 211 -13.60 -10.45 2.63
N GLY A 212 -14.48 -9.47 2.75
CA GLY A 212 -15.25 -8.88 1.65
C GLY A 212 -15.03 -7.38 1.59
N TYR A 213 -15.24 -6.79 0.41
CA TYR A 213 -14.93 -5.39 0.14
C TYR A 213 -16.13 -4.69 -0.50
N ASP A 214 -16.50 -3.53 0.03
CA ASP A 214 -17.40 -2.55 -0.57
C ASP A 214 -16.59 -1.29 -0.86
N ILE A 215 -16.12 -1.15 -2.09
CA ILE A 215 -15.21 -0.09 -2.51
C ILE A 215 -15.96 0.89 -3.40
N GLN A 216 -15.83 2.19 -3.09
CA GLN A 216 -16.24 3.26 -4.00
C GLN A 216 -15.11 4.26 -4.15
N VAL A 217 -14.75 4.56 -5.40
CA VAL A 217 -13.68 5.52 -5.72
C VAL A 217 -14.25 6.67 -6.54
N PHE A 218 -14.04 7.89 -6.09
CA PHE A 218 -14.28 9.08 -6.89
C PHE A 218 -12.97 9.53 -7.55
N VAL A 219 -12.89 9.40 -8.87
CA VAL A 219 -11.73 9.87 -9.64
C VAL A 219 -12.04 11.24 -10.23
N PHE A 220 -11.11 12.18 -10.17
CA PHE A 220 -11.20 13.44 -10.91
C PHE A 220 -9.90 13.67 -11.70
N THR A 221 -10.00 14.42 -12.80
CA THR A 221 -8.83 14.81 -13.60
C THR A 221 -8.57 16.29 -13.38
N SER A 222 -7.31 16.73 -13.43
CA SER A 222 -6.94 18.15 -13.31
C SER A 222 -7.42 19.02 -14.49
N GLY A 223 -8.27 18.48 -15.38
CA GLY A 223 -8.99 19.19 -16.44
C GLY A 223 -10.52 19.22 -16.27
N PHE A 224 -11.10 18.67 -15.19
CA PHE A 224 -12.55 18.60 -14.97
C PHE A 224 -12.95 19.40 -13.70
N THR A 225 -13.40 20.64 -13.90
CA THR A 225 -14.35 21.31 -12.99
C THR A 225 -15.72 21.22 -13.62
N ASP A 226 -16.40 20.09 -13.48
CA ASP A 226 -17.82 20.03 -13.78
C ASP A 226 -18.54 19.42 -12.57
N ASN A 227 -19.13 20.35 -11.83
CA ASN A 227 -19.92 20.25 -10.61
C ASN A 227 -19.14 20.04 -9.29
N PRO A 228 -19.24 20.99 -8.33
CA PRO A 228 -18.78 20.75 -6.98
C PRO A 228 -19.56 19.57 -6.37
N PRO A 229 -18.95 18.81 -5.44
CA PRO A 229 -19.65 17.74 -4.74
C PRO A 229 -20.88 18.33 -4.05
N THR A 230 -22.07 17.85 -4.42
CA THR A 230 -23.30 18.12 -3.66
C THR A 230 -23.33 17.16 -2.46
N PRO A 231 -23.26 17.68 -1.23
CA PRO A 231 -23.45 16.84 -0.06
C PRO A 231 -24.89 16.29 -0.03
N LYS A 232 -25.03 15.01 0.31
CA LYS A 232 -26.30 14.44 0.79
C LYS A 232 -26.31 14.45 2.31
#